data_AF-A0A1V8U1A5-F1
#
_entry.id   AF-A0A1V8U1A5-F1
#
_cell.length_a   1.000
_cell.length_b   1.000
_cell.length_c   1.000
_cell.angle_alpha   90.00
_cell.angle_beta   90.00
_cell.angle_gamma   90.00
#
_symmetry.space_group_name_H-M   'P 1'
#
loop_
_entity.id
_entity.type
_entity.pdbx_description
1 polymer ?
#
loop_
_entity_poly.entity_id
_entity_poly.type
_entity_poly.pdbx_seq_one_letter_code
_entity_poly.pdbx_strand_id
1 'polypeptide(L)'
;MAGLLFITARTDLKRLNRALTILRDWKFGDGEYVQKVITTRNAHEMDTPDKALEATEVPLPDDFDNAWTSTSLADIEAYMRECHRSLNETIYSVNTSLFLVLDEESLAKDEVVICHREWSLELDDYEAEFKKTRVPLECAHAMYANLEVSNMDFESFVEDGEGQGEGGWWTYRPIDGIEIEEDVITEREAELQRLRGLLLVE
;
A
#
# COMPACT_ATOMS: atom_id res chain seq x y z
N MET A 1 -8.21 -2.08 -9.34
CA MET A 1 -7.73 -1.17 -8.27
C MET A 1 -6.33 -1.58 -7.95
N ALA A 2 -5.33 -0.75 -8.21
CA ALA A 2 -3.93 -1.18 -8.19
C ALA A 2 -3.07 -0.15 -7.46
N GLY A 3 -2.83 -0.40 -6.17
CA GLY A 3 -2.17 0.57 -5.30
C GLY A 3 -0.67 0.63 -5.45
N LEU A 4 -0.09 1.81 -5.24
CA LEU A 4 1.36 1.97 -5.19
C LEU A 4 1.90 1.42 -3.87
N LEU A 5 2.96 0.62 -3.93
CA LEU A 5 3.62 0.07 -2.75
C LEU A 5 5.12 0.39 -2.78
N PHE A 6 5.61 0.95 -1.67
CA PHE A 6 7.04 1.10 -1.43
C PHE A 6 7.50 0.08 -0.40
N ILE A 7 8.67 -0.50 -0.61
CA ILE A 7 9.32 -1.38 0.36
C ILE A 7 10.54 -0.64 0.89
N THR A 8 10.57 -0.34 2.18
CA THR A 8 11.74 0.29 2.83
C THR A 8 12.46 -0.66 3.76
N ALA A 9 11.83 -1.78 4.13
CA ALA A 9 12.41 -2.76 5.04
C ALA A 9 13.68 -3.44 4.48
N ARG A 10 14.69 -3.64 5.33
CA ARG A 10 15.86 -4.49 5.06
C ARG A 10 15.60 -5.92 5.53
N THR A 11 14.59 -6.57 4.99
CA THR A 11 14.25 -7.94 5.38
C THR A 11 14.61 -8.93 4.27
N ASP A 12 14.55 -10.22 4.59
CA ASP A 12 14.63 -11.28 3.58
C ASP A 12 13.37 -11.36 2.71
N LEU A 13 13.52 -11.93 1.51
CA LEU A 13 12.45 -12.06 0.53
C LEU A 13 11.28 -12.91 1.02
N LYS A 14 11.47 -13.85 1.95
CA LYS A 14 10.38 -14.73 2.39
C LYS A 14 9.33 -13.97 3.19
N ARG A 15 9.79 -13.09 4.08
CA ARG A 15 8.90 -12.20 4.82
C ARG A 15 8.17 -11.22 3.92
N LEU A 16 8.87 -10.65 2.92
CA LEU A 16 8.24 -9.81 1.91
C LEU A 16 7.18 -10.58 1.14
N ASN A 17 7.53 -11.75 0.59
CA ASN A 17 6.61 -12.58 -0.16
C ASN A 17 5.38 -12.96 0.65
N ARG A 18 5.53 -13.22 1.96
CA ARG A 18 4.39 -13.46 2.86
C ARG A 18 3.51 -12.23 2.96
N ALA A 19 4.08 -11.06 3.28
CA ALA A 19 3.31 -9.82 3.42
C ALA A 19 2.60 -9.43 2.12
N LEU A 20 3.30 -9.51 0.98
CA LEU A 20 2.76 -9.24 -0.35
C LEU A 20 1.63 -10.21 -0.72
N THR A 21 1.75 -11.48 -0.33
CA THR A 21 0.68 -12.48 -0.54
C THR A 21 -0.57 -12.13 0.27
N ILE A 22 -0.42 -11.66 1.52
CA ILE A 22 -1.57 -11.26 2.35
C ILE A 22 -2.27 -10.02 1.77
N LEU A 23 -1.52 -9.09 1.16
CA LEU A 23 -2.04 -7.85 0.58
C LEU A 23 -2.83 -8.01 -0.73
N ARG A 24 -2.85 -9.21 -1.33
CA ARG A 24 -3.57 -9.49 -2.59
C ARG A 24 -5.07 -9.28 -2.43
N ASP A 25 -5.75 -9.02 -3.55
CA ASP A 25 -7.21 -8.98 -3.59
C ASP A 25 -7.77 -10.41 -3.68
N TRP A 26 -7.95 -11.02 -2.52
CA TRP A 26 -8.50 -12.37 -2.40
C TRP A 26 -10.02 -12.43 -2.56
N LYS A 27 -10.73 -11.30 -2.49
CA LYS A 27 -12.20 -11.28 -2.46
C LYS A 27 -12.81 -11.08 -3.84
N PHE A 28 -12.21 -10.20 -4.64
CA PHE A 28 -12.75 -9.83 -5.95
C PHE A 28 -11.78 -10.09 -7.09
N GLY A 29 -10.50 -10.28 -6.79
CA GLY A 29 -9.45 -10.54 -7.76
C GLY A 29 -8.97 -11.98 -7.81
N ASP A 30 -9.66 -12.94 -7.18
CA ASP A 30 -9.21 -14.35 -7.09
C ASP A 30 -7.74 -14.50 -6.61
N GLY A 31 -7.30 -13.60 -5.72
CA GLY A 31 -5.92 -13.56 -5.23
C GLY A 31 -4.94 -12.86 -6.16
N GLU A 32 -5.40 -12.08 -7.15
CA GLU A 32 -4.53 -11.25 -7.95
C GLU A 32 -3.78 -10.24 -7.07
N TYR A 33 -2.46 -10.16 -7.29
CA TYR A 33 -1.67 -9.10 -6.70
C TYR A 33 -1.92 -7.84 -7.50
N VAL A 34 -2.57 -6.89 -6.87
CA VAL A 34 -3.00 -5.67 -7.55
C VAL A 34 -2.04 -4.51 -7.32
N GLN A 35 -1.12 -4.60 -6.37
CA GLN A 35 -0.23 -3.50 -6.07
C GLN A 35 0.94 -3.41 -7.07
N LYS A 36 1.48 -2.19 -7.20
CA LYS A 36 2.60 -1.83 -8.06
C LYS A 36 3.76 -1.44 -7.16
N VAL A 37 4.72 -2.35 -7.01
CA VAL A 37 5.91 -2.10 -6.21
C VAL A 37 6.80 -1.11 -6.95
N ILE A 38 6.99 0.07 -6.37
CA ILE A 38 7.87 1.10 -6.93
C ILE A 38 9.28 0.83 -6.45
N THR A 39 10.18 0.48 -7.38
CA THR A 39 11.58 0.16 -7.10
C THR A 39 12.56 1.25 -7.51
N THR A 40 12.07 2.27 -8.23
CA THR A 40 12.86 3.35 -8.83
C THR A 40 12.63 4.70 -8.13
N ARG A 41 13.65 5.56 -8.17
CA ARG A 41 13.59 6.96 -7.69
C ARG A 41 13.22 7.94 -8.79
N ASN A 42 13.10 7.47 -10.03
CA ASN A 42 12.84 8.32 -11.17
C ASN A 42 11.34 8.52 -11.34
N ALA A 43 10.84 9.72 -11.02
CA ALA A 43 9.42 10.05 -11.14
C ALA A 43 8.86 9.80 -12.55
N HIS A 44 9.65 10.00 -13.60
CA HIS A 44 9.21 9.77 -14.98
C HIS A 44 8.93 8.31 -15.30
N GLU A 45 9.44 7.35 -14.52
CA GLU A 45 9.08 5.94 -14.65
C GLU A 45 7.67 5.64 -14.11
N MET A 46 7.07 6.60 -13.40
CA MET A 46 5.66 6.56 -13.01
C MET A 46 4.73 7.25 -14.02
N ASP A 47 5.28 8.00 -15.00
CA ASP A 47 4.51 8.61 -16.10
C ASP A 47 4.54 7.67 -17.31
N THR A 48 3.42 6.99 -17.53
CA THR A 48 3.26 6.06 -18.64
C THR A 48 2.09 6.53 -19.52
N PRO A 49 2.34 7.39 -20.53
CA PRO A 49 1.28 8.07 -21.28
C PRO A 49 0.40 7.10 -22.09
N ASP A 50 0.95 5.94 -22.48
CA ASP A 50 0.30 5.01 -23.41
C ASP A 50 -0.15 3.70 -22.76
N LYS A 51 0.25 3.41 -21.51
CA LYS A 51 -0.14 2.19 -20.80
C LYS A 51 -0.16 2.41 -19.30
N ALA A 52 -0.96 1.65 -18.56
CA ALA A 52 -0.84 1.64 -17.10
C ALA A 52 0.44 0.93 -16.66
N LEU A 53 1.00 1.35 -15.51
CA LEU A 53 1.95 0.53 -14.78
C LEU A 53 1.37 -0.86 -14.51
N GLU A 54 2.17 -1.89 -14.73
CA GLU A 54 1.81 -3.28 -14.51
C GLU A 54 1.90 -3.62 -13.02
N ALA A 55 1.02 -4.50 -12.54
CA ALA A 55 1.09 -5.00 -11.18
C ALA A 55 2.35 -5.86 -11.01
N THR A 56 2.92 -5.88 -9.80
CA THR A 56 4.15 -6.62 -9.54
C THR A 56 3.85 -8.10 -9.37
N GLU A 57 4.59 -8.97 -10.06
CA GLU A 57 4.47 -10.41 -9.85
C GLU A 57 5.01 -10.79 -8.45
N VAL A 58 4.28 -11.67 -7.78
CA VAL A 58 4.64 -12.20 -6.45
C VAL A 58 4.60 -13.73 -6.54
N PRO A 59 5.63 -14.46 -6.05
CA PRO A 59 6.76 -14.02 -5.24
C PRO A 59 7.74 -13.10 -6.01
N LEU A 60 8.40 -12.20 -5.27
CA LEU A 60 9.49 -11.41 -5.80
C LEU A 60 10.66 -12.32 -6.23
N PRO A 61 11.38 -11.96 -7.30
CA PRO A 61 12.52 -12.74 -7.77
C PRO A 61 13.71 -12.66 -6.80
N ASP A 62 14.61 -13.65 -6.85
CA ASP A 62 15.79 -13.73 -5.97
C ASP A 62 16.74 -12.54 -6.10
N ASP A 63 16.76 -11.90 -7.27
CA ASP A 63 17.58 -10.73 -7.61
C ASP A 63 16.79 -9.41 -7.54
N PHE A 64 15.66 -9.39 -6.81
CA PHE A 64 14.84 -8.19 -6.63
C PHE A 64 15.66 -6.99 -6.14
N ASP A 65 15.75 -5.97 -6.97
CA ASP A 65 16.43 -4.70 -6.67
C ASP A 65 15.43 -3.60 -6.32
N ASN A 66 15.76 -2.81 -5.30
CA ASN A 66 14.86 -1.82 -4.73
C ASN A 66 15.61 -0.60 -4.17
N ALA A 67 15.49 0.53 -4.87
CA ALA A 67 16.13 1.79 -4.50
C ALA A 67 15.51 2.50 -3.27
N TRP A 68 14.41 1.97 -2.72
CA TRP A 68 13.73 2.52 -1.55
C TRP A 68 14.13 1.87 -0.23
N THR A 69 14.97 0.84 -0.27
CA THR A 69 15.46 0.15 0.93
C THR A 69 16.12 1.15 1.90
N SER A 70 15.74 1.13 3.18
CA SER A 70 16.19 2.04 4.26
C SER A 70 15.77 3.51 4.13
N THR A 71 14.79 3.81 3.29
CA THR A 71 14.33 5.18 3.10
C THR A 71 13.34 5.59 4.18
N SER A 72 13.39 6.85 4.60
CA SER A 72 12.41 7.38 5.54
C SER A 72 11.04 7.54 4.87
N LEU A 73 9.97 7.41 5.65
CA LEU A 73 8.62 7.68 5.16
C LEU A 73 8.47 9.12 4.64
N ALA A 74 9.12 10.08 5.30
CA ALA A 74 9.10 11.49 4.90
C ALA A 74 9.69 11.71 3.48
N ASP A 75 10.75 10.97 3.12
CA ASP A 75 11.33 11.04 1.77
C ASP A 75 10.39 10.45 0.72
N ILE A 76 9.65 9.37 1.05
CA ILE A 76 8.62 8.80 0.17
C ILE A 76 7.48 9.80 -0.01
N GLU A 77 6.97 10.38 1.07
CA GLU A 77 5.94 11.42 1.00
C GLU A 77 6.39 12.62 0.15
N ALA A 78 7.66 13.04 0.28
CA ALA A 78 8.23 14.11 -0.53
C ALA A 78 8.30 13.73 -2.00
N TYR A 79 8.73 12.50 -2.31
CA TYR A 79 8.75 11.97 -3.66
C TYR A 79 7.35 11.90 -4.29
N MET A 80 6.35 11.44 -3.53
CA MET A 80 4.96 11.35 -4.01
C MET A 80 4.36 12.73 -4.29
N ARG A 81 4.67 13.73 -3.46
CA ARG A 81 4.33 15.13 -3.75
C ARG A 81 5.03 15.66 -5.01
N GLU A 82 6.28 15.27 -5.24
CA GLU A 82 7.00 15.68 -6.45
C GLU A 82 6.42 15.02 -7.70
N CYS A 83 6.10 13.72 -7.64
CA CYS A 83 5.40 13.01 -8.71
C CYS A 83 4.06 13.69 -9.02
N HIS A 84 3.26 14.01 -8.00
CA HIS A 84 1.99 14.73 -8.19
C HIS A 84 2.15 16.04 -8.96
N ARG A 85 3.21 16.81 -8.70
CA ARG A 85 3.44 18.11 -9.36
C ARG A 85 4.07 18.00 -10.75
N SER A 86 4.84 16.94 -11.00
CA SER A 86 5.72 16.84 -12.17
C SER A 86 5.16 15.94 -13.28
N LEU A 87 4.31 14.99 -12.93
CA LEU A 87 3.72 14.06 -13.89
C LEU A 87 2.50 14.69 -14.55
N ASN A 88 2.30 14.40 -15.83
CA ASN A 88 1.12 14.86 -16.54
C ASN A 88 -0.10 14.04 -16.13
N GLU A 89 -1.26 14.70 -16.03
CA GLU A 89 -2.53 13.99 -15.88
C GLU A 89 -2.92 13.31 -17.19
N THR A 90 -3.05 11.99 -17.14
CA THR A 90 -3.48 11.10 -18.21
C THR A 90 -4.48 10.11 -17.63
N ILE A 91 -5.19 9.39 -18.51
CA ILE A 91 -6.09 8.30 -18.07
C ILE A 91 -5.36 7.15 -17.36
N TYR A 92 -4.03 7.10 -17.46
CA TYR A 92 -3.18 6.08 -16.85
C TYR A 92 -2.35 6.61 -15.68
N SER A 93 -2.55 7.87 -15.29
CA SER A 93 -1.81 8.47 -14.19
C SER A 93 -2.02 7.68 -12.91
N VAL A 94 -0.90 7.43 -12.24
CA VAL A 94 -0.89 6.78 -10.93
C VAL A 94 -1.54 7.70 -9.89
N ASN A 95 -2.28 7.09 -8.96
CA ASN A 95 -2.78 7.84 -7.81
C ASN A 95 -1.63 8.16 -6.87
N THR A 96 -1.20 9.42 -6.83
CA THR A 96 -0.13 9.90 -5.96
C THR A 96 -0.61 10.32 -4.57
N SER A 97 -1.92 10.38 -4.35
CA SER A 97 -2.51 10.77 -3.07
C SER A 97 -2.72 9.58 -2.13
N LEU A 98 -2.66 8.34 -2.62
CA LEU A 98 -2.85 7.13 -1.83
C LEU A 98 -1.76 6.09 -2.16
N PHE A 99 -1.00 5.66 -1.16
CA PHE A 99 0.03 4.62 -1.33
C PHE A 99 0.29 3.85 -0.03
N LEU A 100 0.97 2.72 -0.18
CA LEU A 100 1.35 1.79 0.88
C LEU A 100 2.86 1.82 1.12
N VAL A 101 3.29 1.57 2.36
CA VAL A 101 4.72 1.36 2.69
C VAL A 101 4.90 0.15 3.61
N LEU A 102 5.78 -0.77 3.20
CA LEU A 102 6.28 -1.86 4.05
C LEU A 102 7.66 -1.48 4.61
N ASP A 103 7.66 -0.97 5.84
CA ASP A 103 8.88 -0.75 6.62
C ASP A 103 9.19 -1.94 7.56
N GLU A 104 10.32 -1.87 8.26
CA GLU A 104 10.78 -2.96 9.14
C GLU A 104 9.80 -3.24 10.28
N GLU A 105 9.18 -2.20 10.84
CA GLU A 105 8.22 -2.33 11.94
C GLU A 105 6.92 -2.97 11.45
N SER A 106 6.44 -2.54 10.28
CA SER A 106 5.29 -3.11 9.58
C SER A 106 5.45 -4.62 9.40
N LEU A 107 6.59 -5.06 8.87
CA LEU A 107 6.83 -6.50 8.68
C LEU A 107 6.99 -7.26 10.00
N ALA A 108 7.54 -6.64 11.04
CA ALA A 108 7.67 -7.27 12.35
C ALA A 108 6.32 -7.47 13.05
N LYS A 109 5.31 -6.65 12.72
CA LYS A 109 3.99 -6.63 13.34
C LYS A 109 2.86 -7.16 12.46
N ASP A 110 3.17 -7.66 11.25
CA ASP A 110 2.17 -8.03 10.24
C ASP A 110 1.23 -6.86 9.90
N GLU A 111 1.81 -5.68 9.73
CA GLU A 111 1.15 -4.43 9.37
C GLU A 111 1.72 -3.85 8.07
N VAL A 112 1.05 -2.83 7.52
CA VAL A 112 1.50 -1.96 6.45
C VAL A 112 1.14 -0.52 6.78
N VAL A 113 1.93 0.45 6.35
CA VAL A 113 1.56 1.86 6.46
C VAL A 113 0.68 2.23 5.28
N ILE A 114 -0.48 2.82 5.53
CA ILE A 114 -1.30 3.48 4.50
C ILE A 114 -1.11 4.99 4.63
N CYS A 115 -0.78 5.65 3.53
CA CYS A 115 -0.64 7.09 3.44
C CYS A 115 -1.70 7.66 2.48
N HIS A 116 -2.45 8.65 2.95
CA HIS A 116 -3.54 9.29 2.19
C HIS A 116 -3.49 10.81 2.28
N ARG A 117 -3.65 11.49 1.14
CA ARG A 117 -3.93 12.93 1.04
C ARG A 117 -5.34 13.12 0.50
N GLU A 118 -6.09 14.00 1.14
CA GLU A 118 -7.44 14.36 0.72
C GLU A 118 -7.42 15.57 -0.20
N TRP A 119 -8.35 15.57 -1.16
CA TRP A 119 -8.59 16.70 -2.02
C TRP A 119 -9.30 17.81 -1.24
N SER A 120 -8.80 19.04 -1.34
CA SER A 120 -9.32 20.21 -0.64
C SER A 120 -9.92 21.20 -1.62
N LEU A 121 -11.22 21.46 -1.50
CA LEU A 121 -11.91 22.44 -2.35
C LEU A 121 -11.41 23.86 -2.12
N GLU A 122 -10.88 24.17 -0.93
CA GLU A 122 -10.35 25.49 -0.60
C GLU A 122 -8.99 25.74 -1.26
N LEU A 123 -8.18 24.69 -1.38
CA LEU A 123 -6.87 24.74 -2.02
C LEU A 123 -6.93 24.52 -3.53
N ASP A 124 -8.04 23.93 -4.02
CA ASP A 124 -8.15 23.38 -5.38
C ASP A 124 -6.98 22.42 -5.71
N ASP A 125 -6.53 21.69 -4.67
CA ASP A 125 -5.44 20.72 -4.70
C ASP A 125 -5.59 19.79 -3.48
N TYR A 126 -4.75 18.77 -3.40
CA TYR A 126 -4.62 17.91 -2.23
C TYR A 126 -3.95 18.62 -1.05
N GLU A 127 -4.41 18.31 0.17
CA GLU A 127 -3.82 18.78 1.43
C GLU A 127 -2.29 18.60 1.47
N ALA A 128 -1.54 19.45 2.16
CA ALA A 128 -0.07 19.42 2.09
C ALA A 128 0.56 18.15 2.71
N GLU A 129 -0.06 17.63 3.77
CA GLU A 129 0.44 16.51 4.56
C GLU A 129 -0.33 15.22 4.26
N PHE A 130 0.37 14.09 4.30
CA PHE A 130 -0.27 12.79 4.28
C PHE A 130 -0.78 12.46 5.69
N LYS A 131 -2.05 12.04 5.78
CA LYS A 131 -2.53 11.23 6.89
C LYS A 131 -1.91 9.84 6.75
N LYS A 132 -1.47 9.27 7.86
CA LYS A 132 -0.82 7.95 7.86
C LYS A 132 -1.20 7.14 9.08
N THR A 133 -1.36 5.84 8.87
CA THR A 133 -1.67 4.88 9.93
C THR A 133 -1.07 3.53 9.60
N ARG A 134 -0.77 2.73 10.63
CA ARG A 134 -0.39 1.32 10.49
C ARG A 134 -1.65 0.48 10.53
N VAL A 135 -1.81 -0.36 9.52
CA VAL A 135 -2.98 -1.22 9.36
C VAL A 135 -2.51 -2.67 9.33
N PRO A 136 -3.16 -3.60 10.05
CA PRO A 136 -2.91 -5.02 9.88
C PRO A 136 -3.01 -5.42 8.40
N LEU A 137 -2.08 -6.24 7.91
CA LEU A 137 -2.01 -6.61 6.48
C LEU A 137 -3.34 -7.13 5.95
N GLU A 138 -4.05 -7.91 6.78
CA GLU A 138 -5.34 -8.51 6.42
C GLU A 138 -6.46 -7.49 6.22
N CYS A 139 -6.38 -6.32 6.87
CA CYS A 139 -7.36 -5.26 6.78
C CYS A 139 -6.98 -4.19 5.74
N ALA A 140 -5.72 -4.17 5.30
CA ALA A 140 -5.18 -3.09 4.47
C ALA A 140 -5.89 -2.96 3.12
N HIS A 141 -6.22 -4.08 2.47
CA HIS A 141 -6.93 -4.04 1.20
C HIS A 141 -8.31 -3.36 1.33
N ALA A 142 -9.07 -3.70 2.39
CA ALA A 142 -10.39 -3.12 2.62
C ALA A 142 -10.32 -1.60 2.83
N MET A 143 -9.39 -1.12 3.65
CA MET A 143 -9.18 0.32 3.84
C MET A 143 -8.74 0.99 2.53
N TYR A 144 -7.75 0.42 1.84
CA TYR A 144 -7.23 0.97 0.58
C TYR A 144 -8.33 1.11 -0.47
N ALA A 145 -9.10 0.05 -0.71
CA ALA A 145 -10.16 0.05 -1.72
C ALA A 145 -11.25 1.09 -1.40
N ASN A 146 -11.64 1.25 -0.13
CA ASN A 146 -12.62 2.25 0.27
C ASN A 146 -12.13 3.69 0.07
N LEU A 147 -10.85 3.95 0.35
CA LEU A 147 -10.24 5.27 0.12
C LEU A 147 -10.10 5.56 -1.38
N GLU A 148 -9.65 4.58 -2.17
CA GLU A 148 -9.43 4.73 -3.61
C GLU A 148 -10.71 5.09 -4.36
N VAL A 149 -11.84 4.50 -3.98
CA VAL A 149 -13.16 4.79 -4.59
C VAL A 149 -13.95 5.86 -3.84
N SER A 150 -13.36 6.46 -2.79
CA SER A 150 -14.01 7.45 -1.93
C SER A 150 -15.36 6.99 -1.36
N ASN A 151 -15.49 5.70 -1.01
CA ASN A 151 -16.68 5.17 -0.36
C ASN A 151 -16.73 5.49 1.13
N MET A 152 -15.56 5.55 1.78
CA MET A 152 -15.41 5.94 3.18
C MET A 152 -14.17 6.83 3.33
N ASP A 153 -14.25 7.81 4.22
CA ASP A 153 -13.13 8.72 4.51
C ASP A 153 -12.12 8.08 5.45
N PHE A 154 -10.89 8.62 5.49
CA PHE A 154 -9.79 8.13 6.31
C PHE A 154 -10.15 8.05 7.80
N GLU A 155 -10.88 9.05 8.30
CA GLU A 155 -11.40 9.16 9.66
C GLU A 155 -12.25 7.96 10.09
N SER A 156 -12.87 7.27 9.14
CA SER A 156 -13.69 6.10 9.44
C SER A 156 -12.86 4.90 9.93
N PHE A 157 -11.57 4.87 9.61
CA PHE A 157 -10.64 3.76 9.90
C PHE A 157 -9.69 4.04 11.06
N VAL A 158 -9.87 5.16 11.76
CA VAL A 158 -8.99 5.57 12.86
C VAL A 158 -9.79 5.90 14.11
N GLU A 159 -9.14 5.88 15.27
CA GLU A 159 -9.77 6.23 16.54
C GLU A 159 -10.38 7.64 16.51
N ASP A 160 -11.58 7.80 17.09
CA ASP A 160 -12.28 9.08 17.16
C ASP A 160 -11.55 10.03 18.14
N GLY A 161 -11.05 11.19 17.66
CA GLY A 161 -10.33 12.16 18.48
C GLY A 161 -9.78 13.37 17.71
N GLU A 162 -9.18 14.34 18.41
CA GLU A 162 -8.39 15.39 17.74
C GLU A 162 -7.23 14.71 17.01
N GLY A 163 -7.16 14.94 15.70
CA GLY A 163 -6.22 14.26 14.81
C GLY A 163 -4.74 14.44 15.14
N GLN A 164 -3.93 13.62 14.47
CA GLN A 164 -2.46 13.51 14.53
C GLN A 164 -1.89 13.28 15.95
N GLY A 165 -1.58 12.02 16.27
CA GLY A 165 -0.59 11.71 17.29
C GLY A 165 0.80 12.24 16.92
N GLU A 166 1.82 11.91 17.72
CA GLU A 166 3.19 12.39 17.52
C GLU A 166 3.69 12.09 16.09
N GLY A 167 4.15 13.13 15.38
CA GLY A 167 4.70 12.99 14.02
C GLY A 167 3.65 12.77 12.92
N GLY A 168 2.38 13.09 13.17
CA GLY A 168 1.31 13.04 12.16
C GLY A 168 0.67 11.67 11.98
N TRP A 169 0.89 10.75 12.94
CA TRP A 169 0.37 9.39 12.90
C TRP A 169 -1.01 9.27 13.51
N TRP A 170 -1.86 8.47 12.88
CA TRP A 170 -3.17 8.11 13.39
C TRP A 170 -3.19 6.67 13.87
N THR A 171 -3.97 6.38 14.89
CA THR A 171 -4.19 5.03 15.39
C THR A 171 -5.29 4.37 14.59
N TYR A 172 -4.99 3.27 13.90
CA TYR A 172 -5.98 2.48 13.19
C TYR A 172 -6.99 1.88 14.18
N ARG A 173 -8.26 1.90 13.80
CA ARG A 173 -9.30 1.08 14.43
C ARG A 173 -9.94 0.16 13.39
N PRO A 174 -10.24 -1.10 13.74
CA PRO A 174 -11.10 -1.93 12.93
C PRO A 174 -12.49 -1.29 12.78
N ILE A 175 -13.09 -1.43 11.60
CA ILE A 175 -14.49 -1.08 11.38
C ILE A 175 -15.36 -2.28 11.71
N ASP A 176 -16.31 -2.10 12.63
CA ASP A 176 -17.29 -3.13 12.96
C ASP A 176 -18.09 -3.56 11.71
N GLY A 177 -18.16 -4.86 11.48
CA GLY A 177 -18.91 -5.45 10.36
C GLY A 177 -18.12 -5.59 9.04
N ILE A 178 -16.85 -5.17 8.99
CA ILE A 178 -15.95 -5.56 7.91
C ILE A 178 -15.22 -6.83 8.34
N GLU A 179 -15.86 -7.98 8.11
CA GLU A 179 -15.28 -9.30 8.33
C GLU A 179 -14.69 -9.86 7.03
N ILE A 180 -13.55 -10.53 7.15
CA ILE A 180 -12.96 -11.28 6.04
C ILE A 180 -13.72 -12.60 5.96
N GLU A 181 -14.24 -12.91 4.77
CA GLU A 181 -15.02 -14.12 4.54
C GLU A 181 -14.15 -15.39 4.72
N GLU A 182 -14.73 -16.49 5.22
CA GLU A 182 -13.96 -17.70 5.55
C GLU A 182 -13.32 -18.36 4.32
N ASP A 183 -13.96 -18.26 3.16
CA ASP A 183 -13.44 -18.73 1.87
C ASP A 183 -12.20 -17.93 1.45
N VAL A 184 -12.24 -16.61 1.57
CA VAL A 184 -11.10 -15.70 1.35
C VAL A 184 -9.91 -16.10 2.23
N ILE A 185 -10.15 -16.36 3.52
CA ILE A 185 -9.10 -16.81 4.44
C ILE A 185 -8.54 -18.16 3.98
N THR A 186 -9.41 -19.09 3.59
CA THR A 186 -9.04 -20.45 3.16
C THR A 186 -8.17 -20.44 1.91
N GLU A 187 -8.52 -19.65 0.90
CA GLU A 187 -7.76 -19.53 -0.35
C GLU A 187 -6.39 -18.89 -0.13
N ARG A 188 -6.35 -17.80 0.64
CA ARG A 188 -5.11 -17.13 1.03
C ARG A 188 -4.17 -18.07 1.78
N GLU A 189 -4.68 -18.82 2.75
CA GLU A 189 -3.87 -19.79 3.50
C GLU A 189 -3.36 -20.89 2.59
N ALA A 190 -4.20 -21.45 1.71
CA ALA A 190 -3.78 -22.48 0.76
C ALA A 190 -2.61 -22.00 -0.13
N GLU A 191 -2.64 -20.76 -0.60
CA GLU A 191 -1.52 -20.16 -1.33
C GLU A 191 -0.28 -20.01 -0.45
N LEU A 192 -0.42 -19.53 0.79
CA LEU A 192 0.70 -19.44 1.73
C LEU A 192 1.30 -20.83 2.00
N GLN A 193 0.51 -21.88 2.19
CA GLN A 193 1.01 -23.24 2.33
C GLN A 193 1.73 -23.73 1.06
N ARG A 194 1.21 -23.42 -0.14
CA ARG A 194 1.89 -23.73 -1.41
C ARG A 194 3.27 -23.06 -1.47
N LEU A 195 3.34 -21.77 -1.15
CA LEU A 195 4.59 -21.00 -1.14
C LEU A 195 5.58 -21.49 -0.07
N ARG A 196 5.10 -21.93 1.11
CA ARG A 196 5.94 -22.57 2.14
C ARG A 196 6.58 -23.86 1.62
N GLY A 197 5.80 -24.68 0.90
CA GLY A 197 6.31 -25.90 0.26
C GLY A 197 7.40 -25.64 -0.79
N LEU A 198 7.40 -24.44 -1.38
CA LEU A 198 8.42 -23.96 -2.33
C LEU A 198 9.57 -23.19 -1.66
N LEU A 199 9.54 -23.05 -0.31
CA LEU A 199 10.50 -22.28 0.49
C LEU A 199 10.53 -20.78 0.17
N LEU A 200 9.45 -20.23 -0.39
CA LEU A 200 9.33 -18.84 -0.84
C LEU A 200 8.76 -17.89 0.22
N VAL A 201 8.17 -18.43 1.30
CA VAL A 201 7.67 -17.71 2.47
C VAL A 201 8.06 -18.48 3.75
N GLU A 202 7.99 -17.83 4.92
CA GLU A 202 8.22 -18.44 6.25
C GLU A 202 7.02 -19.30 6.74
#